data_AF-A0A438MQN9-F1
#
_entry.id   AF-A0A438MQN9-F1
#
_cell.length_a   1.000
_cell.length_b   1.000
_cell.length_c   1.000
_cell.angle_alpha   90.00
_cell.angle_beta   90.00
_cell.angle_gamma   90.00
#
_symmetry.space_group_name_H-M   'P 1'
#
loop_
_entity.id
_entity.type
_entity.pdbx_description
1 polymer ?
#
loop_
_entity_poly.entity_id
_entity_poly.type
_entity_poly.pdbx_seq_one_letter_code
_entity_poly.pdbx_strand_id
1 'polypeptide(L)'
;MKLAGVLGEPPVPEGSWEREAVYVSAAALRRRVPADVLAERVRAVPGVADVEVRRDGFLRITVAVPGELLEAMEPVEIPEPAWPDFPRTWDNPGFVVRYGHVRACFVRRWARELGVPEAGFRPELLDDPRDRRVLRVLAELPGRAVSRDPGWETYLLRLALAYHDAHEHAPAVPRGDEPVTVMHTARVRLAQAVGEVLMGPERL
;
A
#
# COMPACT_ATOMS: atom_id res chain seq x y z
N MET A 1 5.06 -2.33 11.44
CA MET A 1 5.01 -0.84 11.28
C MET A 1 5.24 -0.09 12.61
N LYS A 2 6.14 0.93 12.64
CA LYS A 2 6.52 1.70 13.86
C LYS A 2 5.33 2.38 14.57
N LEU A 3 4.42 2.98 13.80
CA LEU A 3 3.20 3.62 14.32
C LEU A 3 2.31 2.66 15.13
N ALA A 4 2.13 1.43 14.65
CA ALA A 4 1.29 0.44 15.31
C ALA A 4 1.85 0.04 16.69
N GLY A 5 3.18 0.02 16.85
CA GLY A 5 3.82 -0.24 18.14
C GLY A 5 3.54 0.83 19.19
N VAL A 6 3.51 2.11 18.79
CA VAL A 6 3.20 3.22 19.72
C VAL A 6 1.70 3.27 20.04
N LEU A 7 0.86 3.12 19.00
CA LEU A 7 -0.59 3.14 19.12
C LEU A 7 -1.15 1.89 19.84
N GLY A 8 -0.44 0.76 19.78
CA GLY A 8 -0.90 -0.54 20.28
C GLY A 8 -1.87 -1.25 19.34
N GLU A 9 -2.17 -0.65 18.19
CA GLU A 9 -3.00 -1.20 17.12
C GLU A 9 -2.62 -0.54 15.79
N PRO A 10 -2.85 -1.21 14.64
CA PRO A 10 -2.71 -0.57 13.34
C PRO A 10 -3.66 0.63 13.20
N PRO A 11 -3.17 1.83 12.82
CA PRO A 11 -4.03 2.92 12.43
C PRO A 11 -4.64 2.66 11.04
N VAL A 12 -5.70 3.40 10.72
CA VAL A 12 -6.46 3.24 9.46
C VAL A 12 -6.13 4.39 8.51
N PRO A 13 -5.79 4.14 7.23
CA PRO A 13 -5.57 5.22 6.28
C PRO A 13 -6.89 5.96 5.98
N GLU A 14 -6.85 7.29 5.99
CA GLU A 14 -7.98 8.18 5.70
C GLU A 14 -7.78 8.90 4.36
N GLY A 15 -8.88 9.12 3.62
CA GLY A 15 -8.86 9.87 2.37
C GLY A 15 -8.24 9.11 1.19
N SER A 16 -7.87 9.86 0.14
CA SER A 16 -7.31 9.32 -1.11
C SER A 16 -5.78 9.22 -1.13
N TRP A 17 -5.10 9.95 -0.24
CA TRP A 17 -3.65 10.18 -0.22
C TRP A 17 -3.07 10.89 -1.43
N GLU A 18 -3.88 11.38 -2.37
CA GLU A 18 -3.35 12.10 -3.55
C GLU A 18 -2.52 13.32 -3.16
N ARG A 19 -2.95 14.04 -2.12
CA ARG A 19 -2.25 15.24 -1.61
C ARG A 19 -1.50 14.98 -0.31
N GLU A 20 -2.15 14.30 0.62
CA GLU A 20 -1.65 14.12 1.98
C GLU A 20 -1.92 12.68 2.42
N ALA A 21 -0.88 11.99 2.89
CA ALA A 21 -1.00 10.65 3.43
C ALA A 21 -1.34 10.71 4.91
N VAL A 22 -2.58 10.35 5.23
CA VAL A 22 -3.16 10.51 6.57
C VAL A 22 -3.62 9.17 7.09
N TYR A 23 -3.33 8.95 8.36
CA TYR A 23 -3.87 7.89 9.18
C TYR A 23 -4.78 8.45 10.26
N VAL A 24 -5.75 7.65 10.70
CA VAL A 24 -6.60 7.94 11.84
C VAL A 24 -6.51 6.79 12.85
N SER A 25 -6.50 7.13 14.14
CA SER A 25 -6.46 6.15 15.22
C SER A 25 -7.41 6.51 16.37
N ALA A 26 -8.15 5.50 16.85
CA ALA A 26 -8.96 5.56 18.06
C ALA A 26 -8.20 5.03 19.30
N ALA A 27 -6.89 4.80 19.19
CA ALA A 27 -6.11 4.10 20.20
C ALA A 27 -6.17 4.78 21.58
N ALA A 28 -6.21 6.11 21.63
CA ALA A 28 -6.33 6.85 22.89
C ALA A 28 -7.64 6.48 23.63
N LEU A 29 -8.76 6.47 22.92
CA LEU A 29 -10.08 6.12 23.44
C LEU A 29 -10.13 4.65 23.88
N ARG A 30 -9.70 3.73 23.00
CA ARG A 30 -9.73 2.27 23.26
C ARG A 30 -8.88 1.89 24.47
N ARG A 31 -7.73 2.56 24.65
CA ARG A 31 -6.78 2.30 25.74
C ARG A 31 -7.03 3.17 26.98
N ARG A 32 -8.00 4.08 26.93
CA ARG A 32 -8.33 5.03 28.01
C ARG A 32 -7.12 5.84 28.48
N VAL A 33 -6.31 6.32 27.53
CA VAL A 33 -5.18 7.22 27.79
C VAL A 33 -5.50 8.63 27.27
N PRO A 34 -4.96 9.70 27.90
CA PRO A 34 -5.13 11.05 27.37
C PRO A 34 -4.62 11.16 25.94
N ALA A 35 -5.44 11.71 25.03
CA ALA A 35 -5.10 11.78 23.60
C ALA A 35 -3.85 12.62 23.35
N ASP A 36 -3.66 13.72 24.06
CA ASP A 36 -2.46 14.57 23.95
C ASP A 36 -1.18 13.83 24.31
N VAL A 37 -1.22 12.99 25.36
CA VAL A 37 -0.08 12.18 25.79
C VAL A 37 0.28 11.14 24.73
N LEU A 38 -0.73 10.50 24.12
CA LEU A 38 -0.47 9.57 23.02
C LEU A 38 0.02 10.31 21.75
N ALA A 39 -0.53 11.49 21.46
CA ALA A 39 -0.14 12.31 20.31
C ALA A 39 1.34 12.71 20.39
N GLU A 40 1.84 13.15 21.55
CA GLU A 40 3.26 13.45 21.76
C GLU A 40 4.17 12.25 21.45
N ARG A 41 3.76 11.06 21.89
CA ARG A 41 4.51 9.83 21.58
C ARG A 41 4.48 9.49 20.10
N VAL A 42 3.38 9.77 19.40
CA VAL A 42 3.26 9.56 17.95
C VAL A 42 4.09 10.58 17.18
N ARG A 43 4.14 11.85 17.59
CA ARG A 43 5.00 12.88 16.97
C ARG A 43 6.48 12.51 17.01
N ALA A 44 6.92 11.78 18.04
CA ALA A 44 8.29 11.29 18.14
C ALA A 44 8.61 10.11 17.20
N VAL A 45 7.63 9.56 16.46
CA VAL A 45 7.87 8.45 15.52
C VAL A 45 8.46 8.99 14.22
N PRO A 46 9.63 8.48 13.76
CA PRO A 46 10.20 8.86 12.47
C PRO A 46 9.21 8.62 11.32
N GLY A 47 9.10 9.59 10.40
CA GLY A 47 8.18 9.56 9.27
C GLY A 47 6.84 10.28 9.53
N VAL A 48 6.51 10.61 10.79
CA VAL A 48 5.35 11.43 11.13
C VAL A 48 5.65 12.91 10.86
N ALA A 49 4.82 13.55 10.05
CA ALA A 49 4.91 14.97 9.73
C ALA A 49 4.08 15.84 10.68
N ASP A 50 2.88 15.37 11.04
CA ASP A 50 1.97 16.09 11.93
C ASP A 50 1.05 15.12 12.67
N VAL A 51 0.58 15.55 13.86
CA VAL A 51 -0.44 14.85 14.63
C VAL A 51 -1.43 15.87 15.19
N GLU A 52 -2.69 15.73 14.81
CA GLU A 52 -3.81 16.50 15.32
C GLU A 52 -4.68 15.61 16.24
N VAL A 53 -5.02 16.13 17.41
CA VAL A 53 -6.03 15.53 18.30
C VAL A 53 -7.40 16.11 17.93
N ARG A 54 -8.28 15.28 17.39
CA ARG A 54 -9.65 15.67 17.06
C ARG A 54 -10.48 15.84 18.33
N ARG A 55 -11.58 16.60 18.24
CA ARG A 55 -12.51 16.86 19.37
C ARG A 55 -13.12 15.59 19.96
N ASP A 56 -13.24 14.54 19.15
CA ASP A 56 -13.75 13.22 19.53
C ASP A 56 -12.68 12.32 20.18
N GLY A 57 -11.44 12.81 20.33
CA GLY A 57 -10.31 12.08 20.91
C GLY A 57 -9.57 11.16 19.92
N PHE A 58 -9.93 11.18 18.63
CA PHE A 58 -9.17 10.49 17.59
C PHE A 58 -7.88 11.24 17.27
N LEU A 59 -6.83 10.50 16.94
CA LEU A 59 -5.61 11.06 16.40
C LEU A 59 -5.68 11.04 14.88
N ARG A 60 -5.48 12.19 14.24
CA ARG A 60 -5.21 12.32 12.81
C ARG A 60 -3.70 12.49 12.64
N ILE A 61 -3.06 11.61 11.89
CA ILE A 61 -1.61 11.46 11.80
C ILE A 61 -1.21 11.60 10.34
N THR A 62 -0.50 12.66 10.00
CA THR A 62 0.04 12.86 8.65
C THR A 62 1.44 12.27 8.59
N VAL A 63 1.74 11.51 7.54
CA VAL A 63 3.09 10.98 7.27
C VAL A 63 3.74 11.72 6.12
N ALA A 64 5.04 11.98 6.24
CA ALA A 64 5.80 12.74 5.23
C ALA A 64 6.06 11.91 3.97
N VAL A 65 6.43 10.65 4.15
CA VAL A 65 6.87 9.75 3.08
C VAL A 65 6.05 8.45 3.13
N PRO A 66 4.88 8.39 2.47
CA PRO A 66 4.02 7.20 2.51
C PRO A 66 4.70 5.95 1.93
N GLY A 67 5.69 6.11 1.05
CA GLY A 67 6.46 5.00 0.49
C GLY A 67 7.25 4.18 1.52
N GLU A 68 7.56 4.74 2.70
CA GLU A 68 8.24 4.01 3.79
C GLU A 68 7.40 2.82 4.27
N LEU A 69 6.08 2.82 4.01
CA LEU A 69 5.21 1.68 4.24
C LEU A 69 5.79 0.38 3.65
N LEU A 70 6.38 0.45 2.45
CA LEU A 70 6.89 -0.74 1.73
C LEU A 70 8.11 -1.38 2.40
N GLU A 71 8.79 -0.68 3.30
CA GLU A 71 9.90 -1.21 4.09
C GLU A 71 9.40 -1.93 5.35
N ALA A 72 8.21 -1.56 5.82
CA ALA A 72 7.61 -2.09 7.04
C ALA A 72 6.48 -3.09 6.79
N MET A 73 6.25 -3.46 5.53
CA MET A 73 5.28 -4.48 5.13
C MET A 73 5.76 -5.86 5.55
N GLU A 74 4.85 -6.61 6.16
CA GLU A 74 5.06 -7.98 6.59
C GLU A 74 4.09 -8.88 5.79
N PRO A 75 4.49 -10.11 5.42
CA PRO A 75 3.58 -11.05 4.77
C PRO A 75 2.33 -11.31 5.61
N VAL A 76 1.16 -11.31 4.97
CA VAL A 76 -0.12 -11.59 5.61
C VAL A 76 -0.76 -12.79 4.92
N GLU A 77 -1.30 -13.71 5.72
CA GLU A 77 -2.10 -14.81 5.19
C GLU A 77 -3.46 -14.26 4.73
N ILE A 78 -3.69 -14.32 3.42
CA ILE A 78 -4.93 -13.87 2.79
C ILE A 78 -5.67 -15.13 2.31
N PRO A 79 -6.88 -15.40 2.82
CA PRO A 79 -7.69 -16.51 2.34
C PRO A 79 -7.96 -16.40 0.85
N GLU A 80 -7.95 -17.55 0.16
CA GLU A 80 -8.25 -17.58 -1.26
C GLU A 80 -9.68 -17.05 -1.53
N PRO A 81 -9.86 -16.06 -2.42
CA PRO A 81 -11.18 -15.52 -2.73
C PRO A 81 -12.03 -16.51 -3.51
N ALA A 82 -13.36 -16.47 -3.34
CA ALA A 82 -14.26 -17.44 -3.93
C ALA A 82 -14.55 -17.22 -5.43
N TRP A 83 -13.95 -16.20 -6.04
CA TRP A 83 -14.26 -15.83 -7.43
C TRP A 83 -13.70 -16.81 -8.47
N PRO A 84 -14.48 -17.13 -9.52
CA PRO A 84 -13.99 -17.92 -10.63
C PRO A 84 -12.91 -17.18 -11.44
N ASP A 85 -12.03 -17.92 -12.13
CA ASP A 85 -11.08 -17.33 -13.10
C ASP A 85 -11.76 -16.94 -14.42
N PHE A 86 -12.86 -17.62 -14.79
CA PHE A 86 -13.58 -17.41 -16.04
C PHE A 86 -14.97 -16.80 -15.82
N PRO A 87 -15.45 -15.95 -16.76
CA PRO A 87 -14.74 -15.49 -17.95
C PRO A 87 -13.63 -14.47 -17.61
N ARG A 88 -12.62 -14.38 -18.46
CA ARG A 88 -11.48 -13.45 -18.30
C ARG A 88 -11.83 -12.07 -18.83
N THR A 89 -12.72 -11.38 -18.11
CA THR A 89 -13.21 -10.03 -18.45
C THR A 89 -13.05 -9.10 -17.27
N TRP A 90 -13.00 -7.78 -17.53
CA TRP A 90 -12.89 -6.76 -16.49
C TRP A 90 -14.08 -6.72 -15.52
N ASP A 91 -15.24 -7.25 -15.91
CA ASP A 91 -16.41 -7.40 -15.05
C ASP A 91 -16.27 -8.57 -14.04
N ASN A 92 -15.27 -9.44 -14.20
CA ASN A 92 -14.98 -10.54 -13.27
C ASN A 92 -13.87 -10.13 -12.27
N PRO A 93 -14.18 -9.93 -10.97
CA PRO A 93 -13.17 -9.58 -9.96
C PRO A 93 -12.03 -10.60 -9.85
N GLY A 94 -12.34 -11.88 -10.03
CA GLY A 94 -11.35 -12.95 -9.98
C GLY A 94 -10.31 -12.83 -11.10
N PHE A 95 -10.73 -12.41 -12.30
CA PHE A 95 -9.81 -12.11 -13.39
C PHE A 95 -8.98 -10.86 -13.09
N VAL A 96 -9.62 -9.77 -12.63
CA VAL A 96 -8.94 -8.49 -12.35
C VAL A 96 -7.79 -8.66 -11.35
N VAL A 97 -8.04 -9.40 -10.26
CA VAL A 97 -7.03 -9.65 -9.23
C VAL A 97 -5.87 -10.50 -9.73
N ARG A 98 -6.16 -11.61 -10.41
CA ARG A 98 -5.12 -12.50 -10.95
C ARG A 98 -4.31 -11.82 -12.05
N TYR A 99 -4.96 -11.02 -12.90
CA TYR A 99 -4.30 -10.20 -13.91
C TYR A 99 -3.37 -9.16 -13.29
N GLY A 100 -3.79 -8.51 -12.20
CA GLY A 100 -2.95 -7.60 -11.40
C GLY A 100 -1.70 -8.29 -10.86
N HIS A 101 -1.83 -9.48 -10.29
CA HIS A 101 -0.69 -10.29 -9.82
C HIS A 101 0.28 -10.64 -10.96
N VAL A 102 -0.24 -11.19 -12.06
CA VAL A 102 0.56 -11.55 -13.25
C VAL A 102 1.36 -10.35 -13.75
N ARG A 103 0.72 -9.19 -13.84
CA ARG A 103 1.34 -7.92 -14.25
C ARG A 103 2.46 -7.49 -13.30
N ALA A 104 2.28 -7.62 -11.99
CA ALA A 104 3.33 -7.35 -11.01
C ALA A 104 4.54 -8.29 -11.19
N CYS A 105 4.31 -9.57 -11.45
CA CYS A 105 5.36 -10.54 -11.74
C CYS A 105 6.12 -10.21 -13.04
N PHE A 106 5.43 -9.83 -14.11
CA PHE A 106 6.06 -9.42 -15.37
C PHE A 106 6.88 -8.14 -15.22
N VAL A 107 6.39 -7.14 -14.49
CA VAL A 107 7.16 -5.91 -14.20
C VAL A 107 8.50 -6.26 -13.56
N ARG A 108 8.53 -7.15 -12.57
CA ARG A 108 9.79 -7.56 -11.92
C ARG A 108 10.72 -8.28 -12.89
N ARG A 109 10.17 -9.11 -13.77
CA ARG A 109 10.95 -9.80 -14.80
C ARG A 109 11.56 -8.80 -15.80
N TRP A 110 10.74 -7.93 -16.39
CA TRP A 110 11.18 -6.93 -17.36
C TRP A 110 12.15 -5.93 -16.76
N ALA A 111 11.95 -5.52 -15.51
CA ALA A 111 12.87 -4.65 -14.79
C ALA A 111 14.30 -5.23 -14.77
N ARG A 112 14.45 -6.54 -14.53
CA ARG A 112 15.74 -7.22 -14.59
C ARG A 112 16.32 -7.25 -16.00
N GLU A 113 15.50 -7.61 -16.99
CA GLU A 113 15.92 -7.66 -18.40
C GLU A 113 16.36 -6.28 -18.92
N LEU A 114 15.75 -5.20 -18.43
CA LEU A 114 16.04 -3.81 -18.78
C LEU A 114 17.12 -3.15 -17.89
N GLY A 115 17.69 -3.88 -16.93
CA GLY A 115 18.77 -3.37 -16.08
C GLY A 115 18.34 -2.37 -15.00
N VAL A 116 17.08 -2.38 -14.58
CA VAL A 116 16.62 -1.60 -13.42
C VAL A 116 17.28 -2.17 -12.15
N PRO A 117 17.99 -1.35 -11.35
CA PRO A 117 18.63 -1.83 -10.13
C PRO A 117 17.62 -2.37 -9.12
N GLU A 118 17.91 -3.53 -8.52
CA GLU A 118 17.12 -4.10 -7.41
C GLU A 118 17.32 -3.35 -6.09
N ALA A 119 18.47 -2.67 -5.94
CA ALA A 119 18.81 -1.86 -4.77
C ALA A 119 18.67 -0.36 -5.06
N GLY A 120 18.67 0.46 -4.00
CA GLY A 120 18.52 1.91 -4.13
C GLY A 120 17.07 2.37 -4.15
N PHE A 121 16.16 1.63 -3.49
CA PHE A 121 14.80 2.08 -3.26
C PHE A 121 14.79 3.45 -2.55
N ARG A 122 14.03 4.40 -3.10
CA ARG A 122 13.83 5.74 -2.57
C ARG A 122 12.34 5.97 -2.36
N PRO A 123 11.81 5.75 -1.14
CA PRO A 123 10.37 5.81 -0.88
C PRO A 123 9.75 7.18 -1.15
N GLU A 124 10.56 8.25 -1.05
CA GLU A 124 10.14 9.62 -1.35
C GLU A 124 9.78 9.86 -2.82
N LEU A 125 10.21 8.99 -3.73
CA LEU A 125 9.87 9.08 -5.15
C LEU A 125 8.46 8.59 -5.47
N LEU A 126 7.79 7.88 -4.56
CA LEU A 126 6.40 7.45 -4.75
C LEU A 126 5.42 8.58 -4.39
N ASP A 127 5.58 9.74 -5.03
CA ASP A 127 4.82 10.97 -4.78
C ASP A 127 3.75 11.27 -5.84
N ASP A 128 3.76 10.58 -6.98
CA ASP A 128 2.68 10.67 -7.97
C ASP A 128 1.34 10.24 -7.34
N PRO A 129 0.23 10.96 -7.63
CA PRO A 129 -1.10 10.60 -7.11
C PRO A 129 -1.51 9.13 -7.33
N ARG A 130 -1.04 8.50 -8.41
CA ARG A 130 -1.35 7.10 -8.76
C ARG A 130 -0.54 6.13 -7.89
N ASP A 131 0.74 6.42 -7.70
CA ASP A 131 1.61 5.66 -6.78
C ASP A 131 1.06 5.75 -5.34
N ARG A 132 0.66 6.95 -4.91
CA ARG A 132 0.05 7.19 -3.60
C ARG A 132 -1.29 6.48 -3.42
N ARG A 133 -2.09 6.37 -4.47
CA ARG A 133 -3.36 5.62 -4.43
C ARG A 133 -3.12 4.13 -4.15
N VAL A 134 -2.08 3.53 -4.74
CA VAL A 134 -1.69 2.15 -4.43
C VAL A 134 -1.21 2.03 -2.98
N LEU A 135 -0.30 2.92 -2.55
CA LEU A 135 0.20 2.96 -1.17
C LEU A 135 -0.93 3.10 -0.14
N ARG A 136 -1.94 3.93 -0.44
CA ARG A 136 -3.12 4.10 0.41
C ARG A 136 -3.91 2.82 0.57
N VAL A 137 -4.04 2.01 -0.48
CA VAL A 137 -4.71 0.71 -0.36
C VAL A 137 -3.84 -0.25 0.45
N LEU A 138 -2.54 -0.36 0.13
CA LEU A 138 -1.59 -1.19 0.89
C LEU A 138 -1.57 -0.85 2.38
N ALA A 139 -1.74 0.43 2.74
CA ALA A 139 -1.79 0.89 4.13
C ALA A 139 -2.94 0.31 4.96
N GLU A 140 -3.99 -0.25 4.35
CA GLU A 140 -5.07 -0.96 5.05
C GLU A 140 -4.65 -2.36 5.53
N LEU A 141 -3.62 -2.95 4.91
CA LEU A 141 -3.26 -4.36 5.08
C LEU A 141 -3.07 -4.77 6.56
N PRO A 142 -2.31 -4.02 7.39
CA PRO A 142 -2.09 -4.43 8.77
C PRO A 142 -3.37 -4.41 9.61
N GLY A 143 -4.28 -3.47 9.34
CA GLY A 143 -5.57 -3.38 10.02
C GLY A 143 -6.53 -4.52 9.63
N ARG A 144 -6.48 -4.95 8.36
CA ARG A 144 -7.26 -6.10 7.86
C ARG A 144 -6.76 -7.42 8.45
N ALA A 145 -5.44 -7.59 8.57
CA ALA A 145 -4.83 -8.80 9.15
C ALA A 145 -5.29 -9.11 10.58
N VAL A 146 -5.69 -8.08 11.35
CA VAL A 146 -6.17 -8.22 12.74
C VAL A 146 -7.68 -8.05 12.88
N SER A 147 -8.41 -7.86 11.77
CA SER A 147 -9.86 -7.64 11.77
C SER A 147 -10.62 -8.97 11.78
N ARG A 148 -11.76 -9.00 12.47
CA ARG A 148 -12.73 -10.11 12.39
C ARG A 148 -13.57 -10.08 11.10
N ASP A 149 -13.66 -8.92 10.46
CA ASP A 149 -14.29 -8.73 9.16
C ASP A 149 -13.29 -8.00 8.25
N PRO A 150 -12.35 -8.74 7.63
CA PRO A 150 -11.24 -8.15 6.91
C PRO A 150 -11.60 -7.75 5.48
N GLY A 151 -12.81 -8.06 4.97
CA GLY A 151 -13.27 -7.68 3.63
C GLY A 151 -12.25 -7.90 2.50
N TRP A 152 -11.60 -9.08 2.48
CA TRP A 152 -10.46 -9.38 1.61
C TRP A 152 -10.78 -9.26 0.12
N GLU A 153 -11.94 -9.71 -0.31
CA GLU A 153 -12.37 -9.60 -1.70
C GLU A 153 -12.41 -8.14 -2.18
N THR A 154 -13.18 -7.29 -1.51
CA THR A 154 -13.23 -5.85 -1.84
C THR A 154 -11.86 -5.19 -1.78
N TYR A 155 -11.01 -5.59 -0.84
CA TYR A 155 -9.64 -5.10 -0.70
C TYR A 155 -8.75 -5.45 -1.89
N LEU A 156 -8.71 -6.74 -2.26
CA LEU A 156 -7.89 -7.25 -3.36
C LEU A 156 -8.32 -6.61 -4.68
N LEU A 157 -9.63 -6.49 -4.92
CA LEU A 157 -10.15 -5.82 -6.13
C LEU A 157 -9.73 -4.35 -6.18
N ARG A 158 -9.87 -3.61 -5.07
CA ARG A 158 -9.43 -2.21 -4.98
C ARG A 158 -7.92 -2.06 -5.22
N LEU A 159 -7.10 -2.96 -4.69
CA LEU A 159 -5.66 -2.94 -4.88
C LEU A 159 -5.29 -3.23 -6.34
N ALA A 160 -5.90 -4.24 -6.96
CA ALA A 160 -5.67 -4.59 -8.34
C ALA A 160 -6.05 -3.45 -9.30
N LEU A 161 -7.19 -2.80 -9.08
CA LEU A 161 -7.62 -1.66 -9.90
C LEU A 161 -6.71 -0.43 -9.72
N ALA A 162 -6.31 -0.10 -8.47
CA ALA A 162 -5.39 0.99 -8.22
C ALA A 162 -4.02 0.74 -8.88
N TYR A 163 -3.51 -0.49 -8.79
CA TYR A 163 -2.25 -0.87 -9.42
C TYR A 163 -2.35 -0.90 -10.96
N HIS A 164 -3.48 -1.33 -11.52
CA HIS A 164 -3.72 -1.27 -12.95
C HIS A 164 -3.60 0.17 -13.46
N ASP A 165 -4.30 1.12 -12.84
CA ASP A 165 -4.25 2.55 -13.20
C ASP A 165 -2.83 3.13 -13.09
N ALA A 166 -2.12 2.82 -12.01
CA ALA A 166 -0.72 3.20 -11.84
C ALA A 166 0.17 2.60 -12.94
N HIS A 167 0.01 1.33 -13.30
CA HIS A 167 0.83 0.70 -14.33
C HIS A 167 0.60 1.29 -15.74
N GLU A 168 -0.64 1.65 -16.09
CA GLU A 168 -0.95 2.23 -17.40
C GLU A 168 -0.34 3.64 -17.56
N HIS A 169 -0.44 4.46 -16.52
CA HIS A 169 -0.12 5.90 -16.58
C HIS A 169 1.22 6.28 -15.93
N ALA A 170 1.77 5.41 -15.10
CA ALA A 170 2.99 5.59 -14.32
C ALA A 170 3.81 4.28 -14.31
N PRO A 171 4.28 3.80 -15.48
CA PRO A 171 4.92 2.49 -15.62
C PRO A 171 6.17 2.37 -14.73
N ALA A 172 6.38 1.14 -14.25
CA ALA A 172 7.52 0.80 -13.41
C ALA A 172 8.80 0.49 -14.19
N VAL A 173 8.70 0.26 -15.50
CA VAL A 173 9.83 -0.03 -16.39
C VAL A 173 9.91 1.04 -17.49
N PRO A 174 11.11 1.38 -18.00
CA PRO A 174 11.27 2.36 -19.08
C PRO A 174 10.51 1.96 -20.34
N ARG A 175 10.01 2.94 -21.10
CA ARG A 175 9.34 2.69 -22.39
C ARG A 175 10.18 3.21 -23.55
N GLY A 176 10.33 2.40 -24.60
CA GLY A 176 11.10 2.78 -25.79
C GLY A 176 12.57 3.07 -25.46
N ASP A 177 13.05 4.25 -25.83
CA ASP A 177 14.44 4.69 -25.61
C ASP A 177 14.62 5.46 -24.28
N GLU A 178 13.64 5.45 -23.39
CA GLU A 178 13.74 6.11 -22.08
C GLU A 178 14.87 5.51 -21.23
N PRO A 179 15.68 6.34 -20.55
CA PRO A 179 16.73 5.84 -19.68
C PRO A 179 16.15 5.21 -18.40
N VAL A 180 16.84 4.20 -17.88
CA VAL A 180 16.60 3.70 -16.53
C VAL A 180 16.94 4.78 -15.50
N THR A 181 15.94 5.20 -14.74
CA THR A 181 16.06 6.11 -13.58
C THR A 181 15.74 5.42 -12.25
N VAL A 182 16.13 6.06 -11.14
CA VAL A 182 15.80 5.62 -9.76
C VAL A 182 14.29 5.54 -9.47
N MET A 183 13.46 6.26 -10.24
CA MET A 183 12.00 6.14 -10.16
C MET A 183 11.53 4.74 -10.54
N HIS A 184 12.16 4.09 -11.52
CA HIS A 184 11.82 2.72 -11.91
C HIS A 184 12.09 1.76 -10.75
N THR A 185 13.20 1.90 -10.03
CA THR A 185 13.47 1.10 -8.83
C THR A 185 12.38 1.28 -7.77
N ALA A 186 11.93 2.53 -7.53
CA ALA A 186 10.81 2.81 -6.62
C ALA A 186 9.51 2.12 -7.04
N ARG A 187 9.12 2.23 -8.31
CA ARG A 187 7.89 1.62 -8.82
C ARG A 187 7.96 0.10 -8.97
N VAL A 188 9.14 -0.47 -9.24
CA VAL A 188 9.36 -1.92 -9.20
C VAL A 188 9.20 -2.44 -7.77
N ARG A 189 9.68 -1.71 -6.76
CA ARG A 189 9.42 -2.06 -5.35
C ARG A 189 7.93 -1.99 -5.00
N LEU A 190 7.20 -1.00 -5.51
CA LEU A 190 5.74 -0.92 -5.38
C LEU A 190 5.05 -2.11 -6.04
N ALA A 191 5.43 -2.46 -7.27
CA ALA A 191 4.90 -3.63 -7.98
C ALA A 191 5.20 -4.94 -7.22
N GLN A 192 6.39 -5.08 -6.63
CA GLN A 192 6.72 -6.23 -5.79
C GLN A 192 5.77 -6.35 -4.60
N ALA A 193 5.56 -5.25 -3.85
CA ALA A 193 4.65 -5.25 -2.70
C ALA A 193 3.20 -5.59 -3.11
N VAL A 194 2.75 -5.11 -4.27
CA VAL A 194 1.43 -5.49 -4.82
C VAL A 194 1.38 -6.99 -5.14
N GLY A 195 2.41 -7.54 -5.77
CA GLY A 195 2.49 -8.96 -6.12
C GLY A 195 2.57 -9.90 -4.91
N GLU A 196 3.08 -9.42 -3.78
CA GLU A 196 3.09 -10.13 -2.49
C GLU A 196 1.70 -10.20 -1.84
N VAL A 197 0.77 -9.31 -2.22
CA VAL A 197 -0.59 -9.24 -1.67
C VAL A 197 -1.64 -9.82 -2.62
N LEU A 198 -1.53 -9.55 -3.92
CA LEU A 198 -2.50 -10.06 -4.90
C LEU A 198 -2.30 -11.56 -5.12
N MET A 199 -3.41 -12.28 -5.19
CA MET A 199 -3.41 -13.71 -5.47
C MET A 199 -3.21 -13.96 -6.97
N GLY A 200 -2.26 -14.83 -7.30
CA GLY A 200 -2.00 -15.28 -8.67
C GLY A 200 -2.95 -16.40 -9.12
N PRO A 201 -2.95 -16.73 -10.42
CA PRO A 201 -3.56 -17.98 -10.89
C PRO A 201 -2.79 -19.19 -10.34
N GLU A 202 -3.46 -20.35 -10.24
CA GLU A 202 -2.83 -21.61 -9.80
C GLU A 202 -1.63 -22.03 -10.69
N ARG A 203 -1.55 -21.51 -11.92
CA ARG A 203 -0.41 -21.69 -12.83
C ARG A 203 -0.15 -20.39 -13.61
N LEU A 204 1.11 -19.96 -13.62
CA LEU A 204 1.65 -18.88 -14.46
C LEU A 204 2.26 -19.47 -15.74
#